data_AF-A0A972ZP08-F1
#
_entry.id   AF-A0A972ZP08-F1
#
_cell.length_a   1.000
_cell.length_b   1.000
_cell.length_c   1.000
_cell.angle_alpha   90.00
_cell.angle_beta   90.00
_cell.angle_gamma   90.00
#
_symmetry.space_group_name_H-M   'P 1'
#
loop_
_entity.id
_entity.type
_entity.pdbx_description
1 polymer ?
#
loop_
_entity_poly.entity_id
_entity_poly.type
_entity_poly.pdbx_seq_one_letter_code
_entity_poly.pdbx_strand_id
1 'polypeptide(L)'
;TMSPYEITEIGGSIEHWNDEPGETWIRRMLACYPDAVWLNPTSPDRWMRTPSAHITYQLMEGRMFPLTADGVDGAMKTLRKGGPSLARR
;
A
#
# COMPACT_ATOMS: atom_id res chain seq x y z
N THR A 1 -13.29 8.50 -2.42
CA THR A 1 -11.94 8.15 -1.93
C THR A 1 -12.05 7.90 -0.44
N MET A 2 -11.26 7.00 0.10
CA MET A 2 -11.29 6.62 1.52
C MET A 2 -10.82 7.78 2.41
N SER A 3 -11.38 7.90 3.62
CA SER A 3 -10.90 8.85 4.63
C SER A 3 -9.48 8.48 5.05
N PRO A 4 -8.56 9.44 5.29
CA PRO A 4 -7.25 9.12 5.85
C PRO A 4 -7.34 8.47 7.23
N TYR A 5 -8.39 8.77 8.00
CA TYR A 5 -8.56 8.24 9.36
C TYR A 5 -8.81 6.73 9.39
N GLU A 6 -9.39 6.16 8.33
CA GLU A 6 -9.52 4.70 8.18
C GLU A 6 -8.16 3.99 8.16
N ILE A 7 -7.08 4.71 7.86
CA ILE A 7 -5.69 4.22 7.91
C ILE A 7 -5.02 4.58 9.24
N THR A 8 -5.17 5.81 9.71
CA THR A 8 -4.31 6.36 10.78
C THR A 8 -4.86 6.22 12.19
N GLU A 9 -6.19 6.05 12.36
CA GLU A 9 -6.82 6.16 13.68
C GLU A 9 -7.45 4.85 14.18
N ILE A 10 -7.46 4.69 15.50
CA ILE A 10 -8.34 3.75 16.21
C ILE A 10 -9.79 4.23 16.05
N GLY A 11 -10.70 3.31 15.75
CA GLY A 11 -12.10 3.65 15.45
C GLY A 11 -12.29 4.45 14.16
N GLY A 12 -11.26 4.57 13.32
CA GLY A 12 -11.32 5.28 12.05
C GLY A 12 -12.10 4.58 10.94
N SER A 13 -12.40 3.29 11.10
CA SER A 13 -13.22 2.50 10.17
C SER A 13 -14.66 3.04 10.11
N ILE A 14 -15.19 3.18 8.88
CA ILE A 14 -16.55 3.70 8.63
C ILE A 14 -17.62 2.69 9.06
N GLU A 15 -17.33 1.39 8.95
CA GLU A 15 -18.33 0.34 9.11
C GLU A 15 -18.39 -0.23 10.53
N HIS A 16 -17.27 -0.19 11.27
CA HIS A 16 -17.16 -0.79 12.59
C HIS A 16 -16.04 -0.15 13.41
N TRP A 17 -16.07 -0.30 14.72
CA TRP A 17 -14.96 0.12 15.58
C TRP A 17 -13.76 -0.82 15.40
N ASN A 18 -12.62 -0.29 14.95
CA ASN A 18 -11.34 -0.98 14.90
C ASN A 18 -10.49 -0.61 16.11
N ASP A 19 -10.04 -1.59 16.88
CA ASP A 19 -9.17 -1.35 18.06
C ASP A 19 -7.74 -0.92 17.69
N GLU A 20 -7.35 -1.10 16.42
CA GLU A 20 -6.03 -0.77 15.91
C GLU A 20 -6.13 -0.04 14.56
N PRO A 21 -5.26 0.96 14.28
CA PRO A 21 -5.25 1.66 12.99
C PRO A 21 -5.02 0.73 11.79
N GLY A 22 -5.61 1.07 10.65
CA GLY A 22 -5.42 0.32 9.40
C GLY A 22 -3.95 0.19 8.98
N GLU A 23 -3.11 1.20 9.24
CA GLU A 23 -1.67 1.13 8.97
C GLU A 23 -0.97 0.01 9.73
N THR A 24 -1.44 -0.35 10.92
CA THR A 24 -0.87 -1.43 11.74
C THR A 24 -1.00 -2.75 11.00
N TRP A 25 -2.15 -3.01 10.39
CA TRP A 25 -2.41 -4.21 9.61
C TRP A 25 -1.60 -4.24 8.32
N ILE A 26 -1.46 -3.11 7.63
CA ILE A 26 -0.59 -3.00 6.45
C ILE A 26 0.86 -3.34 6.81
N ARG A 27 1.39 -2.77 7.91
CA ARG A 27 2.75 -3.08 8.38
C ARG A 27 2.94 -4.55 8.73
N ARG A 28 1.96 -5.18 9.40
CA ARG A 28 1.97 -6.63 9.69
C ARG A 28 1.97 -7.47 8.42
N MET A 29 1.13 -7.12 7.45
CA MET A 29 1.07 -7.79 6.15
C MET A 29 2.42 -7.71 5.42
N LEU A 30 3.04 -6.53 5.40
CA LEU A 30 4.37 -6.33 4.79
C LEU A 30 5.49 -7.04 5.55
N ALA A 31 5.37 -7.23 6.87
CA ALA A 31 6.32 -8.02 7.64
C ALA A 31 6.23 -9.53 7.31
N CYS A 32 5.01 -10.05 7.10
CA CYS A 32 4.78 -11.43 6.69
C CYS A 32 5.11 -11.67 5.21
N TYR A 33 4.82 -10.68 4.35
CA TYR A 33 4.99 -10.72 2.91
C TYR A 33 5.86 -9.54 2.45
N PRO A 34 7.20 -9.64 2.61
CA PRO A 34 8.10 -8.55 2.26
C PRO A 34 8.04 -8.21 0.76
N ASP A 35 7.81 -9.22 -0.07
CA ASP A 35 7.64 -9.10 -1.52
C ASP A 35 6.17 -8.85 -1.87
N ALA A 36 5.68 -7.67 -1.52
CA ALA A 36 4.33 -7.20 -1.82
C ALA A 36 4.35 -5.94 -2.72
N VAL A 37 3.28 -5.77 -3.49
CA VAL A 37 3.01 -4.61 -4.34
C VAL A 37 1.54 -4.23 -4.21
N TRP A 38 1.24 -2.95 -4.42
CA TRP A 38 -0.14 -2.45 -4.39
C TRP A 38 -0.58 -2.03 -5.78
N LEU A 39 -1.66 -2.61 -6.30
CA LEU A 39 -2.30 -2.15 -7.54
C LEU A 39 -3.39 -1.14 -7.20
N ASN A 40 -3.27 0.07 -7.75
CA ASN A 40 -4.22 1.15 -7.49
C ASN A 40 -5.02 1.49 -8.76
N PRO A 41 -6.37 1.43 -8.74
CA PRO A 41 -7.20 1.82 -9.88
C PRO A 41 -7.19 3.33 -10.16
N THR A 42 -6.79 4.14 -9.18
CA THR A 42 -6.62 5.58 -9.35
C THR A 42 -5.35 5.86 -10.15
N SER A 43 -5.39 6.84 -11.06
CA SER A 43 -4.24 7.23 -11.85
C SER A 43 -3.10 7.81 -10.99
N PRO A 44 -1.81 7.57 -11.32
CA PRO A 44 -0.67 7.96 -10.48
C PRO A 44 -0.58 9.47 -10.17
N ASP A 45 -1.02 10.32 -11.10
CA ASP A 45 -1.05 11.78 -10.95
C ASP A 45 -1.98 12.26 -9.80
N ARG A 46 -2.91 11.39 -9.35
CA ARG A 46 -3.86 11.69 -8.28
C ARG A 46 -3.47 11.11 -6.93
N TRP A 47 -2.50 10.20 -6.86
CA TRP A 47 -2.11 9.57 -5.59
C TRP A 47 -1.62 10.61 -4.58
N MET A 48 -0.87 11.60 -5.03
CA MET A 48 -0.38 12.70 -4.20
C MET A 48 -1.46 13.75 -3.86
N ARG A 49 -2.63 13.68 -4.51
CA ARG A 49 -3.74 14.62 -4.30
C ARG A 49 -4.81 14.08 -3.34
N THR A 50 -4.74 12.79 -3.02
CA THR A 50 -5.68 12.13 -2.10
C THR A 50 -4.92 11.68 -0.87
N PRO A 51 -5.24 12.19 0.33
CA PRO A 51 -4.47 11.89 1.55
C PRO A 51 -4.29 10.40 1.82
N SER A 52 -5.36 9.60 1.71
CA SER A 52 -5.30 8.15 1.92
C SER A 52 -4.39 7.45 0.90
N ALA A 53 -4.46 7.83 -0.37
CA ALA A 53 -3.58 7.26 -1.41
C ALA A 53 -2.10 7.64 -1.19
N HIS A 54 -1.84 8.86 -0.72
CA HIS A 54 -0.48 9.29 -0.37
C HIS A 54 0.09 8.49 0.80
N ILE A 55 -0.70 8.29 1.86
CA ILE A 55 -0.31 7.47 3.02
C ILE A 55 -0.05 6.02 2.57
N THR A 56 -0.94 5.41 1.78
CA THR A 56 -0.72 4.06 1.22
C THR A 56 0.57 4.02 0.40
N TYR A 57 0.84 5.02 -0.44
CA TYR A 57 2.08 5.08 -1.23
C TYR A 57 3.34 5.08 -0.34
N GLN A 58 3.31 5.83 0.77
CA GLN A 58 4.41 5.85 1.76
C GLN A 58 4.57 4.50 2.47
N LEU A 59 3.46 3.90 2.94
CA LEU A 59 3.48 2.58 3.58
C LEU A 59 4.01 1.48 2.66
N MET A 60 3.71 1.57 1.36
CA MET A 60 4.21 0.64 0.35
C MET A 60 5.64 0.96 -0.11
N GLU A 61 6.26 2.02 0.40
CA GLU A 61 7.64 2.44 0.07
C GLU A 61 7.87 2.57 -1.44
N GLY A 62 6.88 3.15 -2.14
CA GLY A 62 6.94 3.32 -3.60
C GLY A 62 6.60 2.08 -4.43
N ARG A 63 6.26 0.94 -3.81
CA ARG A 63 5.82 -0.30 -4.49
C ARG A 63 4.33 -0.28 -4.86
N MET A 64 3.85 0.87 -5.33
CA MET A 64 2.48 1.06 -5.78
C MET A 64 2.44 1.30 -7.30
N PHE A 65 1.60 0.56 -8.00
CA PHE A 65 1.52 0.54 -9.46
C PHE A 65 0.08 0.82 -9.91
N PRO A 66 -0.13 1.48 -11.06
CA PRO A 66 -1.48 1.68 -11.59
C PRO A 66 -2.10 0.35 -12.01
N LEU A 67 -3.43 0.23 -11.92
CA LEU A 67 -4.17 -0.93 -12.42
C LEU A 67 -4.31 -0.86 -13.95
N THR A 68 -3.21 -1.05 -14.65
CA THR A 68 -3.11 -1.14 -16.12
C THR A 68 -2.21 -2.32 -16.50
N ALA A 69 -2.21 -2.74 -17.77
CA ALA A 69 -1.30 -3.79 -18.23
C ALA A 69 0.17 -3.45 -17.93
N ASP A 70 0.60 -2.23 -18.26
CA ASP A 70 1.96 -1.75 -17.97
C ASP A 70 2.27 -1.70 -16.46
N GLY A 71 1.28 -1.34 -15.64
CA GLY A 71 1.41 -1.30 -14.19
C GLY A 71 1.57 -2.70 -13.60
N VAL A 72 0.81 -3.68 -14.07
CA VAL A 72 0.95 -5.09 -13.70
C VAL A 72 2.32 -5.63 -14.12
N ASP A 73 2.78 -5.32 -15.33
CA ASP A 73 4.12 -5.68 -15.79
C ASP A 73 5.22 -5.09 -14.89
N GLY A 74 5.09 -3.83 -14.50
CA GLY A 74 5.99 -3.16 -13.56
C GLY A 74 5.98 -3.79 -12.16
N ALA A 75 4.79 -4.15 -11.67
CA ALA A 75 4.61 -4.83 -10.39
C ALA A 75 5.29 -6.21 -10.41
N MET A 76 5.07 -7.01 -11.46
CA MET A 76 5.71 -8.32 -11.64
C MET A 76 7.23 -8.22 -11.73
N LYS A 77 7.77 -7.23 -12.46
CA LYS A 77 9.22 -6.96 -12.51
C LYS A 77 9.79 -6.63 -11.14
N THR A 78 9.04 -5.90 -10.31
CA THR A 78 9.45 -5.54 -8.94
C THR A 78 9.48 -6.77 -8.05
N LEU A 79 8.44 -7.59 -8.07
CA LEU A 79 8.38 -8.85 -7.32
C LEU A 79 9.50 -9.82 -7.71
N ARG A 80 9.83 -9.92 -9.01
CA ARG A 80 10.88 -10.84 -9.48
C ARG A 80 12.29 -10.47 -9.01
N LYS A 81 12.56 -9.19 -8.75
CA LYS A 81 13.88 -8.75 -8.26
C LYS A 81 14.13 -9.15 -6.81
N GLY A 82 13.09 -9.57 -6.09
CA GLY A 82 13.09 -9.59 -4.63
C GLY A 82 13.05 -8.16 -4.11
N GLY A 83 12.16 -7.88 -3.17
CA GLY A 83 12.24 -6.68 -2.36
C GLY A 83 13.57 -6.65 -1.59
N PRO A 84 13.87 -5.54 -0.87
CA PRO A 84 15.10 -5.39 -0.09
C PRO A 84 15.39 -6.48 0.96
N SER A 85 14.52 -7.48 1.11
CA SER A 85 14.62 -8.67 1.95
C SER A 85 15.67 -9.70 1.50
N LEU A 86 15.94 -9.84 0.20
CA LEU A 86 16.81 -10.91 -0.32
C LEU A 86 18.32 -10.61 -0.28
N ALA A 87 18.73 -9.40 0.13
CA ALA A 87 20.14 -9.02 0.29
C ALA A 87 20.70 -9.29 1.71
N ARG A 88 19.94 -9.95 2.60
CA ARG A 88 20.37 -10.31 3.97
C ARG A 88 20.20 -11.81 4.21
N ARG A 89 20.97 -12.64 3.50
CA ARG A 89 21.33 -13.99 3.93
C ARG A 89 22.75 -14.29 3.48
#